data_AF-A0A535SYN6-F1
#
_entry.id   AF-A0A535SYN6-F1
#
_cell.length_a   1.000
_cell.length_b   1.000
_cell.length_c   1.000
_cell.angle_alpha   90.00
_cell.angle_beta   90.00
_cell.angle_gamma   90.00
#
_symmetry.space_group_name_H-M   'P 1'
#
loop_
_entity.id
_entity.type
_entity.pdbx_description
1 polymer ?
#
loop_
_entity_poly.entity_id
_entity_poly.type
_entity_poly.pdbx_seq_one_letter_code
_entity_poly.pdbx_strand_id
1 'polypeptide(L)' 'MAAGETALSQDGEHMEDPGRVLIHDFRNLLAVIVNYSELIGEELNDPEAIRADIAEVKAAAERAIALTEKLPRQARPTA' A
#
# COMPACT_ATOMS: atom_id res chain seq x y z
N MET A 1 52.94 14.45 7.41
CA MET A 1 52.48 14.29 6.01
C MET A 1 52.18 12.82 5.76
N ALA A 2 51.28 12.54 4.80
CA ALA A 2 50.62 11.27 4.43
C ALA A 2 49.38 10.95 5.28
N ALA A 3 48.21 11.41 4.84
CA ALA A 3 47.26 10.65 4.00
C ALA A 3 46.51 9.64 4.90
N GLY A 4 45.28 9.89 5.36
CA GLY A 4 44.14 10.34 4.58
C GLY A 4 43.49 9.12 3.98
N GLU A 5 42.53 8.51 4.69
CA GLU A 5 41.54 7.56 4.15
C GLU A 5 40.50 7.25 5.24
N THR A 6 39.58 8.20 5.41
CA THR A 6 38.21 7.95 5.86
C THR A 6 37.54 7.02 4.84
N ALA A 7 37.55 5.71 5.10
CA ALA A 7 36.66 4.76 4.43
C ALA A 7 35.36 4.71 5.24
N LEU A 8 34.40 5.56 4.89
CA LEU A 8 33.26 5.22 4.04
C LEU A 8 32.13 4.61 4.90
N SER A 9 31.34 5.51 5.47
CA SER A 9 29.96 5.21 5.88
C SER A 9 29.25 4.61 4.67
N GLN A 10 29.09 3.29 4.65
CA GLN A 10 28.15 2.63 3.78
C GLN A 10 26.77 2.73 4.43
N ASP A 11 26.27 3.96 4.54
CA ASP A 11 24.84 4.18 4.60
C ASP A 11 24.36 3.95 3.17
N GLY A 12 24.24 2.67 2.82
CA GLY A 12 23.58 2.22 1.64
C GLY A 12 22.12 2.64 1.77
N GLU A 13 21.82 3.84 1.29
CA GLU A 13 20.50 4.28 0.90
C GLU A 13 20.00 3.23 -0.10
N HIS A 14 19.41 2.17 0.44
CA HIS A 14 18.77 1.12 -0.31
C HIS A 14 17.49 1.77 -0.83
N MET A 15 17.64 2.56 -1.90
CA MET A 15 16.57 3.25 -2.61
C MET A 15 15.46 2.22 -2.83
N GLU A 16 14.41 2.31 -2.02
CA GLU A 16 13.31 1.36 -2.08
C GLU A 16 12.70 1.50 -3.47
N ASP A 17 12.66 0.40 -4.22
CA ASP A 17 12.06 0.36 -5.55
C ASP A 17 10.67 0.99 -5.46
N PRO A 18 10.43 2.16 -6.07
CA PRO A 18 9.16 2.88 -5.94
C PRO A 18 7.96 2.01 -6.36
N GLY A 19 8.19 1.03 -7.25
CA GLY A 19 7.18 0.05 -7.63
C GLY A 19 6.84 -0.93 -6.51
N ARG A 20 7.81 -1.34 -5.68
CA ARG A 20 7.57 -2.22 -4.52
C ARG A 20 6.77 -1.54 -3.44
N VAL A 21 7.08 -0.29 -3.11
CA VAL A 21 6.34 0.48 -2.11
C VAL A 21 4.87 0.67 -2.56
N LEU A 22 4.65 0.99 -3.83
CA LEU A 22 3.29 1.14 -4.38
C LEU A 22 2.48 -0.18 -4.36
N ILE A 23 3.11 -1.30 -4.72
CA ILE A 23 2.47 -2.63 -4.65
C ILE A 23 2.18 -3.02 -3.20
N HIS A 24 3.09 -2.70 -2.28
CA HIS A 24 2.90 -2.93 -0.85
C HIS A 24 1.68 -2.16 -0.32
N ASP A 25 1.59 -0.86 -0.62
CA ASP A 25 0.47 -0.02 -0.16
C ASP A 25 -0.87 -0.47 -0.75
N PHE A 26 -0.88 -0.87 -2.02
CA PHE A 26 -2.06 -1.43 -2.66
C PHE A 26 -2.52 -2.73 -1.98
N ARG A 27 -1.58 -3.65 -1.69
CA ARG A 27 -1.88 -4.89 -0.95
C ARG A 27 -2.40 -4.62 0.46
N ASN A 28 -1.86 -3.61 1.14
CA ASN A 28 -2.30 -3.22 2.47
C ASN A 28 -3.77 -2.77 2.47
N LEU A 29 -4.18 -1.93 1.50
CA LEU A 29 -5.57 -1.50 1.39
C LEU A 29 -6.53 -2.65 1.04
N LEU A 30 -6.12 -3.60 0.19
CA LEU A 30 -6.90 -4.80 -0.09
C LEU A 30 -7.10 -5.65 1.17
N ALA A 31 -6.06 -5.81 2.01
CA ALA A 31 -6.18 -6.54 3.26
C ALA A 31 -7.20 -5.89 4.21
N VAL A 32 -7.21 -4.56 4.30
CA VAL A 32 -8.20 -3.80 5.09
C VAL A 32 -9.63 -4.04 4.58
N ILE A 33 -9.83 -3.97 3.26
CA ILE A 33 -11.14 -4.21 2.62
C ILE A 33 -11.66 -5.62 2.95
N VAL A 34 -10.79 -6.64 2.84
CA VAL A 34 -11.14 -8.03 3.14
C VAL A 34 -11.53 -8.19 4.60
N ASN A 35 -10.72 -7.67 5.53
CA ASN A 35 -10.99 -7.78 6.97
C ASN A 35 -12.34 -7.17 7.38
N TYR A 36 -12.66 -5.96 6.90
CA TYR A 36 -13.97 -5.37 7.22
C TYR A 36 -15.13 -6.11 6.55
N SER A 37 -14.94 -6.66 5.35
CA SER A 37 -15.96 -7.49 4.70
C SER A 37 -16.25 -8.77 5.48
N GLU A 38 -15.24 -9.36 6.12
CA GLU A 38 -15.37 -10.50 7.03
C GLU A 38 -16.10 -10.11 8.32
N LEU A 39 -15.72 -9.00 8.98
CA LEU A 39 -16.39 -8.50 10.18
C LEU A 39 -17.89 -8.22 9.96
N ILE A 40 -18.25 -7.57 8.85
CA ILE A 40 -19.65 -7.32 8.47
C ILE A 40 -20.40 -8.64 8.26
N GLY A 41 -19.75 -9.67 7.71
CA GLY A 41 -20.35 -10.99 7.50
C GLY A 41 -20.64 -11.73 8.80
N GLU A 42 -19.88 -11.44 9.86
CA GLU A 42 -20.05 -12.02 11.20
C GLU A 42 -21.07 -11.24 12.05
N GLU A 43 -21.24 -9.94 11.82
CA GLU A 43 -22.25 -9.12 12.49
C GLU A 43 -23.59 -9.08 11.75
N LEU A 44 -24.58 -9.83 12.24
CA LEU A 44 -25.91 -9.90 11.63
C LEU A 44 -27.00 -9.06 12.35
N ASN A 45 -26.73 -8.51 13.54
CA ASN A 45 -27.77 -7.93 14.41
C ASN A 45 -27.56 -6.46 14.83
N ASP A 46 -26.48 -5.79 14.39
CA ASP A 46 -26.28 -4.35 14.64
C ASP A 46 -26.16 -3.57 13.31
N PRO A 47 -27.25 -2.98 12.80
CA PRO A 47 -27.26 -2.23 11.56
C PRO A 47 -26.34 -1.00 11.56
N GLU A 48 -26.05 -0.42 12.72
CA GLU A 48 -25.23 0.79 12.83
C GLU A 48 -23.75 0.44 12.81
N ALA A 49 -23.34 -0.64 13.47
CA ALA A 49 -22.00 -1.21 13.38
C ALA A 49 -21.69 -1.67 11.94
N ILE A 50 -22.61 -2.40 11.31
CA ILE A 50 -22.49 -2.80 9.89
C ILE A 50 -22.31 -1.58 8.98
N ARG A 51 -23.07 -0.50 9.21
CA ARG A 51 -22.94 0.74 8.42
C ARG A 51 -21.57 1.39 8.58
N ALA A 52 -21.02 1.39 9.80
CA ALA A 52 -19.70 1.93 10.08
C ALA A 52 -18.59 1.12 9.38
N ASP A 53 -18.65 -0.21 9.46
CA ASP A 53 -17.67 -1.07 8.80
C ASP A 53 -17.75 -0.95 7.26
N ILE A 54 -18.97 -0.87 6.69
CA ILE A 54 -19.15 -0.63 5.25
C ILE A 54 -18.52 0.71 4.83
N ALA A 55 -18.61 1.74 5.68
CA ALA A 55 -18.00 3.03 5.39
C ALA A 55 -16.46 2.94 5.35
N GLU A 56 -15.85 2.15 6.24
CA GLU A 56 -14.40 1.92 6.24
C GLU A 56 -13.94 1.09 5.03
N VAL A 57 -14.70 0.05 4.64
CA VAL A 57 -14.47 -0.69 3.38
C VAL A 57 -14.43 0.27 2.20
N LYS A 58 -15.45 1.13 2.09
CA LYS A 58 -15.56 2.10 1.00
C LYS A 58 -14.37 3.07 0.99
N ALA A 59 -13.99 3.61 2.15
CA ALA A 59 -12.86 4.53 2.26
C ALA A 59 -11.52 3.87 1.88
N ALA A 60 -11.32 2.60 2.24
CA ALA A 60 -10.14 1.84 1.83
C ALA A 60 -10.13 1.56 0.32
N ALA A 61 -11.28 1.23 -0.27
CA ALA A 61 -11.43 1.01 -1.71
C ALA A 61 -11.17 2.29 -2.53
N GLU A 62 -11.68 3.44 -2.09
CA GLU A 62 -11.42 4.74 -2.72
C GLU A 62 -9.92 5.10 -2.71
N ARG A 63 -9.24 4.84 -1.59
CA ARG A 63 -7.78 4.98 -1.48
C ARG A 63 -7.04 4.07 -2.45
N ALA A 64 -7.49 2.82 -2.60
CA ALA A 64 -6.87 1.86 -3.50
C ALA A 64 -7.03 2.27 -4.97
N ILE A 65 -8.23 2.73 -5.36
CA ILE A 65 -8.50 3.28 -6.70
C ILE A 65 -7.59 4.49 -6.99
N ALA A 66 -7.46 5.42 -6.04
CA ALA A 66 -6.58 6.57 -6.20
C ALA A 66 -5.09 6.18 -6.35
N LEU A 67 -4.65 5.07 -5.75
CA LEU A 67 -3.32 4.52 -5.98
C LEU A 67 -3.19 3.86 -7.36
N THR A 68 -4.24 3.22 -7.89
CA THR A 68 -4.22 2.66 -9.25
C THR A 68 -4.12 3.71 -10.35
N GLU A 69 -4.63 4.92 -10.14
CA GLU A 69 -4.43 6.03 -11.07
C GLU A 69 -2.98 6.52 -11.12
N LYS A 70 -2.20 6.25 -10.06
CA LYS A 70 -0.77 6.58 -9.96
C LYS A 70 0.14 5.46 -10.47
N LEU A 71 -0.41 4.27 -10.76
CA LEU A 71 0.34 3.18 -11.37
C LEU A 71 0.70 3.60 -12.81
N PRO A 72 1.99 3.63 -13.18
CA PRO A 72 2.36 3.84 -14.58
C PRO A 72 1.76 2.70 -15.40
N ARG A 73 0.83 3.03 -16.33
CA ARG A 73 0.39 2.07 -17.35
C ARG A 73 1.66 1.61 -18.06
N GLN A 74 1.95 0.31 -18.00
CA GLN A 74 3.13 -0.28 -18.61
C GLN A 74 3.41 0.34 -19.99
N ALA A 75 4.52 1.08 -20.11
CA ALA A 75 5.13 1.29 -21.40
C ALA A 75 5.59 -0.09 -21.85
N ARG A 76 5.02 -0.55 -22.97
CA ARG A 76 5.23 -1.85 -23.60
C ARG A 76 6.72 -2.24 -23.58
N PRO A 77 7.08 -3.53 -23.36
CA PRO A 77 8.42 -3.98 -23.68
C PRO A 77 8.65 -3.74 -25.18
N THR A 78 9.50 -2.77 -25.50
CA THR A 78 10.05 -2.62 -26.85
C THR A 78 10.94 -3.84 -27.10
N ALA A 79 10.37 -4.84 -27.76
CA ALA A 79 11.14 -5.84 -28.50
C ALA A 79 11.37 -5.32 -29.92
#